data_AF-A0A2M6WND6-F1
#
_entry.id   AF-A0A2M6WND6-F1
#
_cell.length_a   1.000
_cell.length_b   1.000
_cell.length_c   1.000
_cell.angle_alpha   90.00
_cell.angle_beta   90.00
_cell.angle_gamma   90.00
#
_symmetry.space_group_name_H-M   'P 1'
#
loop_
_entity.id
_entity.type
_entity.pdbx_description
1 polymer ?
#
loop_
_entity_poly.entity_id
_entity_poly.type
_entity_poly.pdbx_seq_one_letter_code
_entity_poly.pdbx_strand_id
1 'polypeptide(L)'
;MIQFLVEAVLITMVGAILGIIAGILLSWLISVGANAAGFHWIFSIPLKAFVVSLIFAFACGIFFGVYPAKRAARLDPIEALRKE
;
A
#
# COMPACT_ATOMS: atom_id res chain seq x y z
N MET A 1 -8.89 4.11 -20.47
CA MET A 1 -7.84 4.65 -19.58
C MET A 1 -8.38 5.04 -18.21
N ILE A 2 -9.41 5.89 -18.12
CA ILE A 2 -9.92 6.37 -16.82
C ILE A 2 -10.43 5.23 -15.94
N GLN A 3 -11.11 4.21 -16.50
CA GLN A 3 -11.56 3.03 -15.74
C GLN A 3 -10.39 2.29 -15.05
N PHE A 4 -9.34 1.93 -15.80
CA PHE A 4 -8.16 1.27 -15.24
C PHE A 4 -7.41 2.14 -14.24
N LEU A 5 -7.39 3.46 -14.45
CA LEU A 5 -6.81 4.39 -13.50
C LEU A 5 -7.61 4.41 -12.19
N VAL A 6 -8.95 4.49 -12.27
CA VAL A 6 -9.84 4.47 -11.11
C VAL A 6 -9.73 3.13 -10.37
N GLU A 7 -9.69 2.00 -11.08
CA GLU A 7 -9.52 0.67 -10.49
C GLU A 7 -8.17 0.53 -9.76
N ALA A 8 -7.08 1.01 -10.38
CA ALA A 8 -5.77 1.05 -9.74
C ALA A 8 -5.76 1.94 -8.48
N VAL A 9 -6.41 3.11 -8.52
CA VAL A 9 -6.56 3.99 -7.36
C VAL A 9 -7.39 3.34 -6.24
N LEU A 10 -8.47 2.65 -6.57
CA LEU A 10 -9.29 1.93 -5.60
C LEU A 10 -8.50 0.79 -4.93
N ILE A 11 -7.80 -0.03 -5.71
CA ILE A 11 -6.99 -1.14 -5.18
C ILE A 11 -5.87 -0.63 -4.28
N THR A 12 -5.17 0.44 -4.69
CA THR A 12 -4.10 1.05 -3.88
C THR A 12 -4.62 1.66 -2.58
N MET A 13 -5.81 2.29 -2.61
CA MET A 13 -6.44 2.85 -1.42
C MET A 13 -6.88 1.77 -0.43
N VAL A 14 -7.49 0.67 -0.92
CA VAL A 14 -7.83 -0.50 -0.09
C VAL A 14 -6.57 -1.12 0.51
N GLY A 15 -5.52 -1.30 -0.30
CA GLY A 15 -4.23 -1.82 0.17
C GLY A 15 -3.59 -0.95 1.25
N ALA A 16 -3.66 0.38 1.12
CA ALA A 16 -3.14 1.31 2.11
C ALA A 16 -3.89 1.20 3.45
N ILE A 17 -5.22 1.15 3.43
CA ILE A 17 -6.05 0.99 4.64
C ILE A 17 -5.73 -0.33 5.34
N LEU A 18 -5.71 -1.43 4.59
CA LEU A 18 -5.38 -2.75 5.14
C LEU A 18 -3.95 -2.81 5.70
N GLY A 19 -2.99 -2.16 5.04
CA GLY A 19 -1.62 -2.07 5.51
C GLY A 19 -1.49 -1.31 6.84
N ILE A 20 -2.21 -0.19 7.00
CA ILE A 20 -2.23 0.57 8.25
C ILE A 20 -2.82 -0.28 9.39
N ILE A 21 -3.96 -0.94 9.14
CA ILE A 21 -4.61 -1.80 10.13
C ILE A 21 -3.69 -2.96 10.55
N ALA A 22 -3.09 -3.65 9.58
CA ALA A 22 -2.15 -4.74 9.82
C ALA A 22 -0.91 -4.28 10.58
N GLY A 23 -0.36 -3.11 10.25
CA GLY A 23 0.81 -2.54 10.93
C GLY A 23 0.54 -2.19 12.40
N ILE A 24 -0.64 -1.63 12.69
CA ILE A 24 -1.07 -1.36 14.08
C ILE A 24 -1.25 -2.68 14.84
N LEU A 25 -1.93 -3.66 14.25
CA LEU A 25 -2.14 -4.98 14.85
C LEU A 25 -0.82 -5.70 15.16
N LEU A 26 0.11 -5.75 14.21
CA LEU A 26 1.43 -6.36 14.42
C LEU A 26 2.18 -5.67 15.55
N SER A 27 2.21 -4.34 15.54
CA SER A 27 2.92 -3.58 16.54
C SER A 27 2.31 -3.77 17.94
N TRP A 28 0.99 -3.92 18.03
CA TRP A 28 0.29 -4.24 19.28
C TRP A 28 0.64 -5.66 19.77
N LEU A 29 0.59 -6.66 18.88
CA LEU A 29 0.98 -8.05 19.18
C LEU A 29 2.42 -8.13 19.69
N ILE A 30 3.36 -7.41 19.06
CA ILE A 30 4.75 -7.34 19.48
C ILE A 30 4.84 -6.72 20.88
N SER A 31 4.11 -5.64 21.14
CA SER A 31 4.10 -4.99 22.45
C SER A 31 3.56 -5.91 23.55
N VAL A 32 2.49 -6.68 23.27
CA VAL A 32 1.94 -7.65 24.22
C VAL A 32 2.93 -8.78 24.50
N GLY A 33 3.55 -9.34 23.45
CA GLY A 33 4.56 -10.39 23.59
C GLY A 33 5.81 -9.94 24.34
N ALA A 34 6.29 -8.71 24.09
CA ALA A 34 7.44 -8.15 24.78
C ALA A 34 7.16 -7.90 26.28
N ASN A 35 5.97 -7.38 26.63
CA ASN A 35 5.57 -7.21 28.02
C ASN A 35 5.40 -8.57 28.74
N ALA A 36 4.87 -9.59 28.05
CA ALA A 36 4.79 -10.95 28.60
C ALA A 36 6.17 -11.58 28.87
N ALA A 37 7.18 -11.20 28.08
CA ALA A 37 8.58 -11.63 28.27
C ALA A 37 9.34 -10.81 29.34
N GLY A 38 8.67 -9.89 30.05
CA GLY A 38 9.27 -9.07 31.11
C GLY A 38 9.99 -7.81 30.60
N PHE A 39 9.96 -7.53 29.30
CA PHE A 39 10.45 -6.26 28.75
C PHE A 39 9.35 -5.22 28.84
N HIS A 40 9.58 -4.12 29.58
CA HIS A 40 8.68 -2.96 29.61
C HIS A 40 8.70 -2.22 28.26
N TRP A 41 8.00 -2.77 27.27
CA TRP A 41 7.89 -2.19 25.94
C TRP A 41 6.69 -1.24 25.92
N ILE A 42 6.96 0.06 25.86
CA ILE A 42 5.94 1.09 25.75
C ILE A 42 5.53 1.16 24.28
N PHE A 43 4.28 0.80 24.00
CA PHE A 43 3.70 0.99 22.68
C PHE A 43 3.57 2.49 22.41
N SER A 44 4.46 3.02 21.57
CA SER A 44 4.40 4.39 21.10
C SER A 44 4.41 4.37 19.58
N ILE A 45 3.45 5.04 18.97
CA ILE A 45 3.42 5.28 17.52
C ILE A 45 4.05 6.66 17.32
N PRO A 46 5.36 6.76 17.04
CA PRO A 46 5.98 8.06 16.81
C PRO A 46 5.39 8.68 15.55
N LEU A 47 5.04 9.96 15.61
CA LEU A 47 4.48 10.71 14.47
C LEU A 47 5.34 10.57 13.20
N LYS A 48 6.67 10.46 13.36
CA LYS A 48 7.63 10.20 12.29
C LYS A 48 7.36 8.89 11.54
N ALA A 49 7.05 7.81 12.25
CA ALA A 49 6.75 6.53 11.60
C ALA A 49 5.46 6.59 10.80
N PHE A 50 4.46 7.33 11.30
CA PHE A 50 3.21 7.58 10.57
C PHE A 50 3.46 8.37 9.28
N VAL A 51 4.24 9.45 9.35
CA VAL A 51 4.61 10.25 8.17
C VAL A 51 5.39 9.44 7.14
N VAL A 52 6.37 8.65 7.57
CA VAL A 52 7.16 7.78 6.67
C VAL A 52 6.26 6.70 6.03
N SER A 53 5.39 6.08 6.82
CA SER A 53 4.39 5.12 6.33
C SER A 53 3.48 5.74 5.27
N LEU A 54 2.99 6.96 5.50
CA LEU A 54 2.12 7.67 4.55
C LEU A 54 2.84 7.97 3.24
N ILE A 55 4.08 8.48 3.30
CA ILE A 55 4.91 8.76 2.12
C ILE A 55 5.18 7.48 1.35
N PHE A 56 5.54 6.39 2.05
CA PHE A 56 5.81 5.11 1.42
C PHE A 56 4.57 4.52 0.74
N ALA A 57 3.40 4.60 1.38
CA ALA A 57 2.13 4.16 0.80
C ALA A 57 1.77 4.96 -0.47
N PHE A 58 1.93 6.29 -0.43
CA PHE A 58 1.74 7.14 -1.60
C PHE A 58 2.72 6.82 -2.73
N ALA A 59 4.01 6.66 -2.40
CA ALA A 59 5.03 6.31 -3.37
C ALA A 59 4.71 4.98 -4.05
N CYS A 60 4.41 3.93 -3.27
CA CYS A 60 4.01 2.63 -3.81
C CYS A 60 2.72 2.73 -4.65
N GLY A 61 1.69 3.43 -4.17
CA GLY A 61 0.42 3.57 -4.90
C GLY A 61 0.60 4.28 -6.25
N ILE A 62 1.40 5.35 -6.30
CA ILE A 62 1.73 6.05 -7.54
C ILE A 62 2.59 5.17 -8.44
N PHE A 63 3.63 4.53 -7.92
CA PHE A 63 4.56 3.74 -8.72
C PHE A 63 3.86 2.54 -9.36
N PHE A 64 3.11 1.77 -8.58
CA PHE A 64 2.37 0.61 -9.05
C PHE A 64 1.03 0.95 -9.73
N GLY A 65 0.49 2.15 -9.58
CA GLY A 65 -0.73 2.57 -10.29
C GLY A 65 -0.44 3.24 -11.63
N VAL A 66 0.49 4.19 -11.66
CA VAL A 66 0.78 5.01 -12.85
C VAL A 66 1.60 4.24 -13.87
N TYR A 67 2.60 3.44 -13.44
CA TYR A 67 3.46 2.70 -14.35
C TYR A 67 2.69 1.69 -15.23
N PRO A 68 1.86 0.77 -14.68
CA PRO A 68 1.08 -0.15 -15.50
C PRO A 68 -0.04 0.55 -16.26
N ALA A 69 -0.69 1.58 -15.71
CA ALA A 69 -1.71 2.35 -16.43
C ALA A 69 -1.11 3.03 -17.68
N LYS A 70 0.09 3.61 -17.56
CA LYS A 70 0.82 4.21 -18.69
C LYS A 70 1.27 3.18 -19.72
N ARG A 71 1.60 1.96 -19.28
CA ARG A 71 1.94 0.84 -20.18
C ARG A 71 0.71 0.36 -20.95
N ALA A 72 -0.43 0.17 -20.28
CA ALA A 72 -1.70 -0.22 -20.89
C ALA A 72 -2.22 0.84 -21.89
N ALA A 73 -2.02 2.13 -21.56
CA ALA A 73 -2.36 3.27 -22.39
C ALA A 73 -1.59 3.35 -23.73
N ARG A 74 -0.41 2.71 -23.82
CA ARG A 74 0.46 2.71 -24.99
C ARG A 74 0.35 1.44 -25.83
N LEU A 75 -0.50 0.48 -25.45
CA LEU A 75 -0.76 -0.68 -26.30
C LEU A 75 -1.58 -0.24 -27.51
N ASP A 76 -1.07 -0.57 -28.69
CA ASP A 76 -1.73 -0.31 -29.95
C ASP A 76 -2.99 -1.18 -30.03
N PRO A 77 -4.20 -0.60 -30.23
CA PRO A 77 -5.46 -1.35 -30.20
C PRO A 77 -5.52 -2.48 -31.23
N ILE A 78 -4.76 -2.37 -32.32
CA ILE A 78 -4.63 -3.41 -33.36
C ILE A 78 -3.86 -4.63 -32.85
N GLU A 79 -2.88 -4.44 -31.96
CA GLU A 79 -2.04 -5.51 -31.41
C GLU A 79 -2.68 -6.21 -30.21
N ALA A 80 -3.58 -5.51 -29.50
CA ALA A 80 -4.41 -6.07 -28.44
C ALA A 80 -5.50 -7.02 -28.96
N LEU A 81 -6.01 -6.80 -30.19
CA LEU A 81 -6.98 -7.70 -30.84
C LEU A 81 -6.33 -8.92 -31.53
N ARG A 82 -5.04 -8.84 -31.91
CA ARG A 82 -4.33 -9.92 -32.60
C ARG A 82 -3.75 -10.97 -31.65
N LYS A 83 -3.66 -10.66 -30.36
CA LYS A 83 -3.40 -11.65 -29.31
C LYS A 83 -4.73 -12.23 -28.85
N GLU A 84 -5.26 -13.14 -29.64
CA GLU A 84 -5.98 -14.28 -29.06
C GLU A 84 -4.96 -15.29 -28.52
#